data_AF-A0A3A3GDF5-F1
#
_entry.id   AF-A0A3A3GDF5-F1
#
_cell.length_a   1.000
_cell.length_b   1.000
_cell.length_c   1.000
_cell.angle_alpha   90.00
_cell.angle_beta   90.00
_cell.angle_gamma   90.00
#
_symmetry.space_group_name_H-M   'P 1'
#
loop_
_entity.id
_entity.type
_entity.pdbx_description
1 polymer ?
#
loop_
_entity_poly.entity_id
_entity_poly.type
_entity_poly.pdbx_seq_one_letter_code
_entity_poly.pdbx_strand_id
1 'polypeptide(L)' 'MDSGIIIVREDCNYRVLYGHLRLAGALSSADEVCIDVKGEGKIKILKTRGGLFVKGKNHRLPVL' A
#
# COMPACT_ATOMS: atom_id res chain seq x y z
N MET A 1 -16.92 7.64 1.66
CA MET A 1 -15.95 7.36 2.74
C MET A 1 -14.58 7.29 2.11
N ASP A 2 -13.89 8.42 2.14
CA ASP A 2 -12.60 8.62 1.46
C ASP A 2 -11.49 7.97 2.30
N SER A 3 -10.87 6.90 1.81
CA SER A 3 -9.91 6.11 2.59
C SER A 3 -8.65 6.88 2.96
N GLY A 4 -8.47 8.12 2.50
CA GLY A 4 -7.42 9.03 2.98
C GLY A 4 -6.00 8.51 2.83
N ILE A 5 -5.80 7.46 2.02
CA ILE A 5 -4.52 6.88 1.68
C ILE A 5 -4.43 6.94 0.16
N ILE A 6 -3.44 7.67 -0.35
CA ILE A 6 -3.21 7.82 -1.78
C ILE A 6 -1.88 7.17 -2.10
N ILE A 7 -1.93 6.15 -2.95
CA ILE A 7 -0.74 5.47 -3.45
C ILE A 7 -0.74 5.62 -4.98
N VAL A 8 0.43 5.91 -5.53
CA VAL A 8 0.66 5.98 -6.96
C VAL A 8 1.73 4.98 -7.36
N ARG A 9 1.60 4.45 -8.57
CA ARG A 9 2.62 3.61 -9.18
C ARG A 9 3.56 4.50 -10.00
N GLU A 10 4.84 4.48 -9.66
CA GLU A 10 5.91 5.17 -10.39
C GLU A 10 6.82 4.09 -10.99
N ASP A 11 6.64 3.81 -12.29
CA ASP A 11 7.27 2.70 -13.02
C ASP A 11 7.05 1.31 -12.37
N CYS A 12 8.07 0.79 -11.70
CA CYS A 12 8.07 -0.47 -10.98
C CYS A 12 7.82 -0.31 -9.47
N ASN A 13 7.82 0.92 -8.96
CA ASN A 13 7.68 1.19 -7.54
C ASN A 13 6.30 1.73 -7.19
N TYR A 14 5.96 1.57 -5.92
CA TYR A 14 4.76 2.15 -5.33
C TYR A 14 5.20 3.25 -4.37
N ARG A 15 4.57 4.40 -4.49
CA ARG A 15 4.83 5.57 -3.66
C ARG A 15 3.57 5.99 -2.94
N VAL A 16 3.66 6.09 -1.61
CA VAL A 16 2.58 6.64 -0.79
C VAL A 16 2.66 8.15 -0.87
N LEU A 17 1.67 8.79 -1.48
CA LEU A 17 1.57 10.25 -1.54
C LEU A 17 0.90 10.81 -0.28
N TYR A 18 -0.07 10.09 0.28
CA TYR A 18 -0.83 10.57 1.42
C TYR A 18 -1.30 9.42 2.31
N GLY A 19 -1.49 9.71 3.60
CA GLY A 19 -2.02 8.74 4.55
C GLY A 19 -1.04 7.67 5.03
N HIS A 20 0.28 7.92 4.98
CA HIS A 20 1.30 6.97 5.47
C HIS A 20 1.06 6.52 6.92
N LEU A 21 0.65 7.42 7.82
CA LEU A 21 0.27 7.07 9.20
C LEU A 21 -0.97 6.19 9.28
N ARG A 22 -1.99 6.47 8.44
CA ARG A 22 -3.20 5.64 8.36
C ARG A 22 -2.90 4.28 7.76
N LEU A 23 -2.04 4.23 6.76
CA LEU A 23 -1.54 3.00 6.17
C LEU A 23 -0.82 2.17 7.22
N ALA A 24 0.10 2.78 7.97
CA ALA A 24 0.81 2.12 9.06
C ALA A 24 -0.15 1.65 10.17
N GLY A 25 -1.16 2.46 10.54
CA GLY A 25 -2.18 2.09 11.51
C GLY A 25 -3.07 0.94 11.05
N ALA A 26 -3.58 0.99 9.81
CA ALA A 26 -4.35 -0.08 9.22
C ALA A 26 -3.54 -1.39 9.15
N LEU A 27 -2.27 -1.29 8.75
CA LEU A 27 -1.32 -2.41 8.73
C LEU A 27 -0.84 -2.83 10.13
N SER A 28 -1.12 -2.04 11.17
CA SER A 28 -0.83 -2.40 12.56
C SER A 28 -1.99 -3.19 13.17
N SER A 29 -3.22 -2.95 12.72
CA SER A 29 -4.41 -3.67 13.17
C SER A 29 -4.74 -4.89 12.30
N ALA A 30 -4.34 -4.89 11.03
CA ALA A 30 -4.54 -5.98 10.10
C ALA A 30 -3.26 -6.24 9.29
N ASP A 31 -2.93 -7.50 9.03
CA ASP A 31 -1.77 -7.84 8.19
C ASP A 31 -2.01 -7.55 6.69
N GLU A 32 -3.21 -7.09 6.31
CA GLU A 32 -3.53 -6.67 4.94
C GLU A 32 -4.45 -5.46 4.86
N VAL A 33 -4.31 -4.68 3.78
CA VAL A 33 -5.17 -3.54 3.45
C VAL A 33 -5.39 -3.46 1.95
N CYS A 34 -6.63 -3.18 1.53
CA CYS A 34 -6.96 -2.93 0.12
C CYS A 34 -6.97 -1.43 -0.15
N ILE A 35 -6.23 -0.97 -1.16
CA ILE A 35 -6.07 0.45 -1.49
C ILE A 35 -6.26 0.62 -2.98
N ASP A 36 -7.02 1.64 -3.37
CA ASP A 36 -7.18 2.02 -4.76
C ASP A 36 -5.98 2.85 -5.21
N VAL A 37 -5.25 2.34 -6.20
CA VAL A 37 -4.09 3.00 -6.79
C VAL A 37 -4.50 3.61 -8.11
N LYS A 38 -4.29 4.92 -8.23
CA LYS A 38 -4.59 5.65 -9.45
C LYS A 38 -3.70 5.13 -10.59
N GLY A 39 -4.32 4.62 -11.65
CA GLY A 39 -3.64 4.02 -12.81
C GLY A 39 -3.48 2.50 -12.76
N GLU A 40 -3.86 1.85 -11.66
CA GLU A 40 -3.75 0.39 -11.53
C GLU A 40 -5.04 -0.27 -10.99
N GLY A 41 -5.85 0.49 -10.25
CA GLY A 41 -7.05 0.01 -9.57
C GLY A 41 -6.75 -0.46 -8.15
N LYS A 42 -7.67 -1.25 -7.57
CA LYS A 42 -7.49 -1.78 -6.21
C LYS A 42 -6.34 -2.78 -6.15
N ILE A 43 -5.33 -2.44 -5.36
CA ILE A 43 -4.27 -3.35 -4.95
C ILE A 43 -4.49 -3.79 -3.50
N LYS A 44 -3.91 -4.92 -3.13
CA LYS A 44 -3.92 -5.41 -1.76
C LYS A 44 -2.49 -5.40 -1.21
N ILE A 45 -2.25 -4.61 -0.19
CA ILE A 45 -0.96 -4.53 0.48
C ILE A 45 -0.98 -5.46 1.68
N LEU A 46 0.06 -6.28 1.80
CA LEU A 46 0.31 -7.20 2.91
C LEU A 46 1.49 -6.69 3.71
N LYS A 47 1.33 -6.63 5.03
CA LYS A 47 2.45 -6.51 5.95
C LYS A 47 3.00 -7.90 6.20
N THR A 48 4.28 -8.08 5.93
CA THR A 48 5.02 -9.30 6.26
C THR A 48 6.14 -8.94 7.23
N ARG A 49 6.77 -9.94 7.86
CA ARG A 49 7.96 -9.74 8.71
C ARG A 49 9.13 -9.07 7.96
N GLY A 50 9.15 -9.17 6.62
CA GLY A 50 10.14 -8.52 5.76
C GLY A 50 9.72 -7.13 5.25
N GLY A 51 8.61 -6.56 5.70
CA GLY A 51 8.09 -5.28 5.23
C GLY A 51 6.81 -5.40 4.41
N LEU A 52 6.53 -4.42 3.56
CA LEU A 52 5.27 -4.27 2.85
C LEU A 52 5.33 -4.86 1.43
N PHE A 53 4.31 -5.61 1.05
CA PHE A 53 4.23 -6.31 -0.23
C PHE A 53 2.89 -6.08 -0.92
N VAL A 54 2.88 -5.93 -2.25
CA VAL A 54 1.66 -5.89 -3.04
C VAL A 54 1.28 -7.30 -3.50
N LYS A 55 0.15 -7.80 -2.97
CA LYS A 55 -0.46 -9.07 -3.39
C LYS A 55 -0.91 -8.96 -4.84
N GLY A 56 -0.47 -9.89 -5.70
CA GLY A 56 -0.84 -9.95 -7.11
C GLY A 56 0.26 -9.49 -8.08
N LYS A 57 1.24 -8.70 -7.63
CA LYS A 57 2.39 -8.30 -8.47
C LYS A 57 3.76 -8.66 -7.91
N ASN A 58 3.78 -9.32 -6.73
CA ASN A 58 5.00 -9.71 -6.01
C ASN A 58 6.02 -8.56 -5.86
N HIS A 59 5.54 -7.31 -5.90
CA HIS A 59 6.36 -6.12 -5.76
C HIS A 59 6.41 -5.69 -4.31
N ARG A 60 7.60 -5.37 -3.83
CA ARG A 60 7.82 -4.84 -2.49
C ARG A 60 7.51 -3.34 -2.52
N LEU A 61 6.74 -2.85 -1.55
CA LEU A 61 6.65 -1.42 -1.31
C LEU A 61 7.95 -0.99 -0.63
N PRO A 62 8.73 -0.08 -1.22
CA PRO A 62 9.82 0.55 -0.49
C PRO A 62 9.18 1.29 0.69
N VAL A 63 9.51 0.83 1.89
CA VAL A 63 9.21 1.55 3.12
C VAL A 63 10.25 2.66 3.21
N LEU A 64 9.84 3.90 2.98
CA LEU A 64 10.62 5.09 3.28
C LEU A 64 10.54 5.36 4.78
#